data_AF-A0A956L9F8-F1
#
_entry.id   AF-A0A956L9F8-F1
#
_cell.length_a   1.000
_cell.length_b   1.000
_cell.length_c   1.000
_cell.angle_alpha   90.00
_cell.angle_beta   90.00
_cell.angle_gamma   90.00
#
_symmetry.space_group_name_H-M   'P 1'
#
loop_
_entity.id
_entity.type
_entity.pdbx_description
1 polymer ?
#
loop_
_entity_poly.entity_id
_entity_poly.type
_entity_poly.pdbx_seq_one_letter_code
_entity_poly.pdbx_strand_id
1 'polypeptide(L)'
;PTLLAAPSGGLGLAVALLYGAIGIAIAVSLARRGAPPATALGALACWPLLLPLLSRPATPRGGGPFCARIEEGLQALRRTMADPAAEDVAPPADLDGLVLDLHRADERLAMVDRLLHDVTTRPNADPAVHEGLQTLRRARASAAAEVEAVLDGMVQLRLQIGLRSLAGNSVPVRERLRDLRARLAAVDEIAALELRTHP
;
A
#
# COMPACT_ATOMS: atom_id res chain seq x y z
N PRO A 1 42.60 -27.63 -42.47
CA PRO A 1 42.79 -26.52 -41.50
C PRO A 1 41.55 -25.63 -41.45
N THR A 2 40.57 -26.05 -40.64
CA THR A 2 39.28 -25.38 -40.44
C THR A 2 39.42 -24.45 -39.23
N LEU A 3 39.46 -23.14 -39.48
CA LEU A 3 39.44 -22.10 -38.46
C LEU A 3 38.02 -21.99 -37.87
N LEU A 4 37.83 -22.47 -36.64
CA LEU A 4 36.64 -22.22 -35.83
C LEU A 4 36.70 -20.78 -35.31
N ALA A 5 35.97 -19.89 -35.97
CA ALA A 5 35.71 -18.54 -35.49
C ALA A 5 34.80 -18.61 -34.26
N ALA A 6 35.25 -18.05 -33.14
CA ALA A 6 34.52 -18.02 -31.89
C ALA A 6 33.47 -16.88 -31.88
N PRO A 7 32.16 -17.16 -31.72
CA PRO A 7 31.18 -16.15 -31.39
C PRO A 7 31.08 -15.99 -29.86
N SER A 8 32.15 -15.51 -29.21
CA SER A 8 32.22 -15.39 -27.74
C SER A 8 31.67 -14.06 -27.19
N GLY A 9 31.47 -13.04 -28.04
CA GLY A 9 31.01 -11.71 -27.61
C GLY A 9 29.51 -11.62 -27.30
N GLY A 10 28.67 -12.34 -28.04
CA GLY A 10 27.20 -12.25 -27.90
C GLY A 10 26.67 -12.85 -26.61
N LEU A 11 27.25 -13.98 -26.18
CA LEU A 11 26.87 -14.64 -24.93
C LEU A 11 27.21 -13.80 -23.70
N GLY A 12 28.38 -13.16 -23.68
CA GLY A 12 28.77 -12.28 -22.56
C GLY A 12 27.82 -11.10 -22.40
N LEU A 13 27.43 -10.47 -23.52
CA LEU A 13 26.50 -9.35 -23.51
C LEU A 13 25.08 -9.77 -23.10
N ALA A 14 24.60 -10.92 -23.58
CA ALA A 14 23.30 -11.47 -23.18
C ALA A 14 23.24 -11.78 -21.67
N VAL A 15 24.30 -12.38 -21.13
CA VAL A 15 24.40 -12.68 -19.69
C VAL A 15 24.45 -11.39 -18.87
N ALA A 16 25.19 -10.37 -19.30
CA ALA A 16 25.25 -9.08 -18.62
C ALA A 16 23.89 -8.37 -18.62
N LEU A 17 23.16 -8.39 -19.73
CA LEU A 17 21.81 -7.82 -19.83
C LEU A 17 20.81 -8.54 -18.92
N LEU A 18 20.84 -9.88 -18.92
CA LEU A 18 19.96 -10.68 -18.07
C LEU A 18 20.25 -10.42 -16.58
N TYR A 19 21.53 -10.37 -16.20
CA TYR A 19 21.96 -10.08 -14.84
C TYR A 19 21.51 -8.68 -14.38
N GLY A 20 21.66 -7.67 -15.25
CA GLY A 20 21.18 -6.32 -14.99
C GLY A 20 19.67 -6.22 -14.85
N ALA A 21 18.91 -6.91 -15.70
CA ALA A 21 17.45 -6.93 -15.65
C ALA A 21 16.93 -7.52 -14.33
N ILE A 22 17.56 -8.60 -13.83
CA ILE A 22 17.22 -9.20 -12.53
C ILE A 22 17.53 -8.23 -11.39
N GLY A 23 18.70 -7.58 -11.41
CA GLY A 23 19.07 -6.57 -10.42
C GLY A 23 18.06 -5.41 -10.37
N ILE A 24 17.65 -4.89 -11.54
CA ILE A 24 16.65 -3.82 -11.64
C ILE A 24 15.30 -4.29 -11.08
N ALA A 25 14.84 -5.49 -11.43
CA ALA A 25 13.58 -6.03 -10.93
C ALA A 25 13.58 -6.13 -9.40
N ILE A 26 14.70 -6.57 -8.80
CA ILE A 26 14.87 -6.66 -7.35
C ILE A 26 14.92 -5.27 -6.70
N ALA A 27 15.63 -4.32 -7.29
CA ALA A 27 15.69 -2.95 -6.80
C ALA A 27 14.30 -2.26 -6.82
N VAL A 28 13.54 -2.43 -7.91
CA VAL A 28 12.16 -1.96 -8.01
C VAL A 28 11.27 -2.62 -6.98
N SER A 29 11.41 -3.93 -6.77
CA SER A 29 10.68 -4.67 -5.74
C SER A 29 10.98 -4.14 -4.33
N LEU A 30 12.24 -3.87 -4.01
CA LEU A 30 12.66 -3.30 -2.73
C LEU A 30 12.17 -1.86 -2.54
N ALA A 31 12.21 -1.04 -3.58
CA ALA A 31 11.65 0.32 -3.56
C ALA A 31 10.13 0.31 -3.32
N ARG A 32 9.40 -0.59 -4.00
CA ARG A 32 7.96 -0.79 -3.76
C ARG A 32 7.67 -1.29 -2.34
N ARG A 33 8.62 -1.98 -1.72
CA ARG A 33 8.54 -2.43 -0.32
C ARG A 33 8.96 -1.35 0.69
N GLY A 34 9.29 -0.12 0.25
CA GLY A 34 9.67 0.98 1.13
C GLY A 34 11.08 0.85 1.72
N ALA A 35 11.96 0.04 1.11
CA ALA A 35 13.34 -0.06 1.55
C ALA A 35 14.06 1.29 1.35
N PRO A 36 15.07 1.62 2.19
CA PRO A 36 15.87 2.82 2.01
C PRO A 36 16.48 2.87 0.60
N PRO A 37 16.58 4.05 -0.04
CA PRO A 37 17.11 4.16 -1.40
C PRO A 37 18.55 3.66 -1.52
N ALA A 38 19.35 3.77 -0.45
CA ALA A 38 20.69 3.20 -0.37
C ALA A 38 20.67 1.65 -0.48
N THR A 39 19.68 1.00 0.12
CA THR A 39 19.50 -0.46 0.06
C THR A 39 19.01 -0.91 -1.31
N ALA A 40 18.12 -0.14 -1.94
CA ALA A 40 17.62 -0.42 -3.29
C ALA A 40 18.73 -0.27 -4.36
N LEU A 41 19.59 0.74 -4.23
CA LEU A 41 20.75 0.92 -5.11
C LEU A 41 21.81 -0.15 -4.86
N GLY A 42 22.06 -0.51 -3.60
CA GLY A 42 22.96 -1.62 -3.25
C GLY A 42 22.53 -2.93 -3.91
N ALA A 43 21.23 -3.22 -3.96
CA ALA A 43 20.71 -4.43 -4.58
C ALA A 43 21.09 -4.60 -6.05
N LEU A 44 21.35 -3.54 -6.81
CA LEU A 44 21.83 -3.68 -8.20
C LEU A 44 23.17 -4.42 -8.28
N ALA A 45 24.06 -4.18 -7.32
CA ALA A 45 25.40 -4.78 -7.28
C ALA A 45 25.42 -6.10 -6.49
N CYS A 46 24.66 -6.22 -5.40
CA CYS A 46 24.74 -7.36 -4.48
C CYS A 46 23.48 -8.24 -4.43
N TRP A 47 22.62 -8.22 -5.44
CA TRP A 47 21.44 -9.09 -5.48
C TRP A 47 21.67 -10.59 -5.28
N PRO A 48 22.78 -11.23 -5.74
CA PRO A 48 22.99 -12.67 -5.51
C PRO A 48 23.16 -13.01 -4.03
N LEU A 49 23.69 -12.06 -3.25
CA LEU A 49 23.84 -12.19 -1.80
C LEU A 49 22.52 -11.90 -1.05
N LEU A 50 21.59 -11.20 -1.70
CA LEU A 50 20.25 -10.93 -1.18
C LEU A 50 19.26 -12.06 -1.48
N LEU A 51 19.60 -12.96 -2.40
CA LEU A 51 18.77 -14.11 -2.80
C LEU A 51 18.31 -14.97 -1.61
N PRO A 52 19.18 -15.34 -0.63
CA PRO A 52 18.75 -16.06 0.57
C PRO A 52 17.79 -15.26 1.47
N LEU A 53 17.92 -13.93 1.48
CA LEU A 53 17.02 -13.02 2.21
C LEU A 53 15.68 -12.84 1.49
N LEU A 54 15.66 -13.00 0.17
CA LEU A 54 14.44 -13.04 -0.65
C LEU A 54 13.76 -14.42 -0.60
N SER A 55 14.54 -15.50 -0.37
CA SER A 55 14.05 -16.86 -0.16
C SER A 55 13.48 -17.11 1.23
N ARG A 56 13.87 -16.31 2.23
CA ARG A 56 13.05 -16.20 3.44
C ARG A 56 11.68 -15.74 2.96
N PRO A 57 10.59 -16.48 3.26
CA PRO A 57 9.26 -15.95 3.00
C PRO A 57 9.29 -14.58 3.66
N ALA A 58 9.08 -13.53 2.86
CA ALA A 58 8.83 -12.22 3.42
C ALA A 58 7.80 -12.51 4.49
N THR A 59 8.14 -12.29 5.77
CA THR A 59 7.16 -12.40 6.85
C THR A 59 5.97 -11.67 6.28
N PRO A 60 4.84 -12.36 6.00
CA PRO A 60 3.72 -11.69 5.37
C PRO A 60 3.58 -10.44 6.21
N ARG A 61 3.81 -9.28 5.60
CA ARG A 61 3.50 -8.02 6.27
C ARG A 61 2.04 -8.23 6.51
N GLY A 62 1.71 -8.67 7.72
CA GLY A 62 0.38 -9.10 8.08
C GLY A 62 -0.41 -7.88 7.70
N GLY A 63 -1.22 -8.02 6.64
CA GLY A 63 -2.07 -6.94 6.22
C GLY A 63 -2.75 -6.44 7.47
N GLY A 64 -2.88 -5.13 7.60
CA GLY A 64 -3.62 -4.64 8.74
C GLY A 64 -5.04 -5.18 8.74
N PRO A 65 -5.80 -4.85 9.78
CA PRO A 65 -7.13 -5.43 10.00
C PRO A 65 -8.08 -5.27 8.78
N PHE A 66 -7.81 -4.33 7.87
CA PHE A 66 -8.64 -4.05 6.70
C PHE A 66 -8.04 -4.50 5.37
N CYS A 67 -6.83 -5.07 5.33
CA CYS A 67 -6.12 -5.40 4.08
C CYS A 67 -6.97 -6.22 3.10
N ALA A 68 -7.63 -7.29 3.58
CA ALA A 68 -8.49 -8.11 2.74
C ALA A 68 -9.66 -7.31 2.14
N ARG A 69 -10.29 -6.43 2.92
CA ARG A 69 -11.43 -5.60 2.48
C ARG A 69 -10.99 -4.49 1.53
N ILE A 70 -9.79 -3.91 1.73
CA ILE A 70 -9.18 -2.96 0.79
C ILE A 70 -8.95 -3.62 -0.57
N GLU A 71 -8.33 -4.81 -0.58
CA GLU A 71 -8.05 -5.56 -1.82
C GLU A 71 -9.34 -5.97 -2.54
N GLU A 72 -10.33 -6.48 -1.80
CA GLU A 72 -11.63 -6.83 -2.36
C GLU A 72 -12.34 -5.61 -2.97
N GLY A 73 -12.40 -4.49 -2.23
CA GLY A 73 -13.01 -3.25 -2.69
C GLY A 73 -12.33 -2.67 -3.92
N LEU A 74 -10.99 -2.71 -3.95
CA LEU A 74 -10.18 -2.25 -5.07
C LEU A 74 -10.35 -3.13 -6.30
N GLN A 75 -10.33 -4.46 -6.13
CA GLN A 75 -10.54 -5.39 -7.23
C GLN A 75 -11.94 -5.24 -7.80
N ALA A 76 -12.95 -5.06 -6.95
CA ALA A 76 -14.33 -4.79 -7.35
C ALA A 76 -14.45 -3.48 -8.14
N LEU A 77 -13.81 -2.41 -7.68
CA LEU A 77 -13.81 -1.12 -8.37
C LEU A 77 -13.09 -1.19 -9.73
N ARG A 78 -11.91 -1.82 -9.77
CA ARG A 78 -11.15 -2.04 -11.02
C ARG A 78 -11.95 -2.86 -12.03
N ARG A 79 -12.65 -3.91 -11.60
CA ARG A 79 -13.54 -4.69 -12.48
C ARG A 79 -14.66 -3.82 -13.05
N THR A 80 -15.29 -2.99 -12.23
CA THR A 80 -16.35 -2.09 -12.70
C THR A 80 -15.84 -1.02 -13.67
N MET A 81 -14.62 -0.52 -13.47
CA MET A 81 -14.03 0.45 -14.40
C MET A 81 -13.48 -0.16 -15.69
N ALA A 82 -13.13 -1.45 -15.66
CA ALA A 82 -12.72 -2.20 -16.85
C ALA A 82 -13.91 -2.70 -17.68
N ASP A 83 -15.14 -2.48 -17.21
CA ASP A 83 -16.35 -2.82 -17.95
C ASP A 83 -16.43 -1.95 -19.23
N PRO A 84 -16.60 -2.54 -20.43
CA PRO A 84 -16.76 -1.77 -21.67
C PRO A 84 -17.91 -0.77 -21.62
N ALA A 85 -18.96 -1.03 -20.83
CA ALA A 85 -20.07 -0.09 -20.67
C ALA A 85 -19.65 1.18 -19.89
N ALA A 86 -18.48 1.18 -19.24
CA ALA A 86 -17.93 2.30 -18.49
C ALA A 86 -16.76 2.99 -19.22
N GLU A 87 -16.59 2.78 -20.53
CA GLU A 87 -15.46 3.30 -21.33
C GLU A 87 -15.28 4.83 -21.24
N ASP A 88 -16.38 5.59 -21.08
CA ASP A 88 -16.37 7.05 -20.91
C ASP A 88 -15.91 7.52 -19.51
N VAL A 89 -15.74 6.59 -18.56
CA VAL A 89 -15.27 6.89 -17.20
C VAL A 89 -13.76 6.67 -17.17
N ALA A 90 -13.02 7.70 -17.57
CA ALA A 90 -11.55 7.68 -17.51
C ALA A 90 -11.07 7.25 -16.12
N PRO A 91 -10.10 6.31 -16.04
CA PRO A 91 -9.59 5.86 -14.75
C PRO A 91 -9.04 7.06 -13.98
N PRO A 92 -9.45 7.25 -12.71
CA PRO A 92 -8.99 8.38 -11.95
C PRO A 92 -7.48 8.22 -11.75
N ALA A 93 -6.71 9.22 -12.19
CA ALA A 93 -5.26 9.26 -12.00
C ALA A 93 -4.86 9.10 -10.52
N ASP A 94 -5.78 9.41 -9.60
CA ASP A 94 -5.54 9.41 -8.16
C ASP A 94 -5.92 8.09 -7.45
N LEU A 95 -6.45 7.09 -8.17
CA LEU A 95 -6.88 5.83 -7.52
C LEU A 95 -5.69 5.09 -6.89
N ASP A 96 -4.56 5.02 -7.58
CA ASP A 96 -3.36 4.37 -7.04
C ASP A 96 -2.81 5.10 -5.82
N GLY A 97 -2.95 6.44 -5.78
CA GLY A 97 -2.62 7.24 -4.60
C GLY A 97 -3.53 6.90 -3.42
N LEU A 98 -4.85 6.84 -3.63
CA LEU A 98 -5.82 6.44 -2.60
C LEU A 98 -5.53 5.03 -2.05
N VAL A 99 -5.20 4.08 -2.92
CA VAL A 99 -4.85 2.71 -2.54
C VAL A 99 -3.61 2.68 -1.66
N LEU A 100 -2.56 3.41 -2.06
CA LEU A 100 -1.34 3.50 -1.28
C LEU A 100 -1.59 4.11 0.10
N ASP A 101 -2.40 5.16 0.17
CA ASP A 101 -2.75 5.85 1.41
C ASP A 101 -3.60 4.94 2.33
N LEU A 102 -4.54 4.17 1.79
CA LEU A 102 -5.31 3.16 2.54
C LEU A 102 -4.44 2.05 3.13
N HIS A 103 -3.51 1.48 2.34
CA HIS A 103 -2.61 0.45 2.86
C HIS A 103 -1.67 1.00 3.94
N ARG A 104 -1.17 2.24 3.79
CA ARG A 104 -0.39 2.90 4.85
C ARG A 104 -1.20 3.09 6.12
N ALA A 105 -2.45 3.51 6.01
CA ALA A 105 -3.33 3.64 7.17
C ALA A 105 -3.55 2.30 7.88
N ASP A 106 -3.81 1.24 7.11
CA ASP A 106 -3.99 -0.12 7.61
C ASP A 106 -2.73 -0.69 8.29
N GLU A 107 -1.54 -0.47 7.70
CA GLU A 107 -0.25 -0.85 8.30
C GLU A 107 -0.01 -0.12 9.64
N ARG A 108 -0.39 1.16 9.75
CA ARG A 108 -0.28 1.91 11.01
C ARG A 108 -1.23 1.36 12.07
N LEU A 109 -2.47 1.02 11.71
CA LEU A 109 -3.40 0.37 12.65
C LEU A 109 -2.83 -0.97 13.15
N ALA A 110 -2.25 -1.77 12.26
CA ALA A 110 -1.59 -3.02 12.62
C ALA A 110 -0.37 -2.83 13.55
N MET A 111 0.37 -1.73 13.37
CA MET A 111 1.45 -1.35 14.29
C MET A 111 0.90 -0.98 15.67
N VAL A 112 -0.16 -0.17 15.73
CA VAL A 112 -0.80 0.22 17.00
C VAL A 112 -1.39 -1.00 17.71
N ASP A 113 -2.01 -1.92 16.99
CA ASP A 113 -2.55 -3.16 17.57
C ASP A 113 -1.47 -4.02 18.22
N ARG A 114 -0.30 -4.14 17.58
CA ARG A 114 0.87 -4.83 18.15
C ARG A 114 1.37 -4.12 19.41
N LEU A 115 1.50 -2.80 19.40
CA LEU A 115 1.91 -2.03 20.57
C LEU A 115 0.92 -2.20 21.74
N LEU A 116 -0.39 -2.11 21.45
CA LEU A 116 -1.43 -2.32 22.45
C LEU A 116 -1.37 -3.75 23.03
N HIS A 117 -1.11 -4.75 22.19
CA HIS A 117 -0.94 -6.14 22.63
C HIS A 117 0.30 -6.32 23.51
N ASP A 118 1.46 -5.81 23.09
CA ASP A 118 2.72 -5.91 23.82
C ASP A 118 2.66 -5.25 25.20
N VAL A 119 1.99 -4.10 25.31
CA VAL A 119 1.83 -3.42 26.60
C VAL A 119 0.78 -4.12 27.48
N THR A 120 -0.32 -4.61 26.90
CA THR A 120 -1.38 -5.29 27.67
C THR A 120 -0.92 -6.65 28.22
N THR A 121 0.00 -7.32 27.53
CA THR A 121 0.57 -8.61 27.97
C THR A 121 1.68 -8.44 29.01
N ARG A 122 2.13 -7.21 29.29
CA ARG A 122 3.20 -6.93 30.25
C ARG A 122 2.62 -6.89 31.67
N PRO A 123 3.07 -7.77 32.59
CA PRO A 123 2.62 -7.72 33.98
C PRO A 123 3.18 -6.46 34.67
N ASN A 124 2.36 -5.80 35.50
CA ASN A 124 2.67 -4.58 36.26
C ASN A 124 2.86 -3.30 35.44
N ALA A 125 1.91 -2.98 34.55
CA ALA A 125 1.87 -1.66 33.92
C ALA A 125 1.50 -0.57 34.94
N ASP A 126 2.25 0.53 34.93
CA ASP A 126 2.02 1.72 35.75
C ASP A 126 0.60 2.29 35.51
N PRO A 127 -0.13 2.78 36.53
CA PRO A 127 -1.41 3.49 36.34
C PRO A 127 -1.33 4.66 35.36
N ALA A 128 -0.21 5.39 35.26
CA ALA A 128 -0.06 6.46 34.26
C ALA A 128 -0.04 5.91 32.82
N VAL A 129 0.52 4.72 32.61
CA VAL A 129 0.51 4.03 31.30
C VAL A 129 -0.91 3.60 30.93
N HIS A 130 -1.78 3.32 31.91
CA HIS A 130 -3.18 2.95 31.63
C HIS A 130 -3.97 4.10 31.00
N GLU A 131 -3.75 5.34 31.42
CA GLU A 131 -4.42 6.51 30.82
C GLU A 131 -3.97 6.72 29.37
N GLY A 132 -2.66 6.71 29.12
CA GLY A 132 -2.11 6.81 27.76
C GLY A 132 -2.59 5.69 26.83
N LEU A 133 -2.73 4.46 27.34
CA LEU A 133 -3.30 3.34 26.58
C LEU A 133 -4.78 3.55 26.23
N GLN A 134 -5.57 4.16 27.10
CA GLN A 134 -6.97 4.47 26.80
C GLN A 134 -7.07 5.52 25.69
N THR A 135 -6.24 6.57 25.74
CA THR A 135 -6.16 7.57 24.68
C THR A 135 -5.75 6.92 23.35
N LEU A 136 -4.72 6.07 23.37
CA LEU A 136 -4.28 5.34 22.16
C LEU A 136 -5.37 4.41 21.59
N ARG A 137 -6.14 3.72 22.45
CA ARG A 137 -7.27 2.87 22.02
C ARG A 137 -8.38 3.70 21.35
N ARG A 138 -8.69 4.88 21.87
CA ARG A 138 -9.67 5.79 21.26
C ARG A 138 -9.20 6.30 19.91
N ALA A 139 -7.95 6.76 19.81
CA ALA A 139 -7.36 7.21 18.54
C ALA A 139 -7.36 6.08 17.50
N ARG A 140 -7.00 4.85 17.91
CA ARG A 140 -7.06 3.65 17.06
C ARG A 140 -8.49 3.36 16.58
N ALA A 141 -9.48 3.44 17.46
CA ALA A 141 -10.88 3.21 17.11
C ALA A 141 -11.41 4.27 16.13
N SER A 142 -11.07 5.54 16.34
CA SER A 142 -11.43 6.63 15.43
C SER A 142 -10.79 6.44 14.05
N ALA A 143 -9.48 6.17 13.99
CA ALA A 143 -8.79 5.91 12.72
C ALA A 143 -9.36 4.69 11.98
N ALA A 144 -9.72 3.62 12.70
CA ALA A 144 -10.35 2.45 12.11
C ALA A 144 -11.74 2.77 11.51
N ALA A 145 -12.56 3.57 12.21
CA ALA A 145 -13.87 3.98 11.72
C ALA A 145 -13.76 4.83 10.44
N GLU A 146 -12.73 5.67 10.33
CA GLU A 146 -12.49 6.49 9.14
C GLU A 146 -12.05 5.65 7.94
N VAL A 147 -11.17 4.66 8.14
CA VAL A 147 -10.81 3.70 7.09
C VAL A 147 -12.04 2.95 6.59
N GLU A 148 -12.91 2.52 7.50
CA GLU A 148 -14.17 1.86 7.16
C GLU A 148 -15.11 2.78 6.37
N ALA A 149 -15.25 4.05 6.79
CA ALA A 149 -16.06 5.03 6.08
C ALA A 149 -15.55 5.30 4.65
N VAL A 150 -14.24 5.27 4.43
CA VAL A 150 -13.65 5.39 3.08
C VAL A 150 -13.96 4.16 2.25
N LEU A 151 -13.84 2.96 2.81
CA LEU A 151 -14.17 1.71 2.12
C LEU A 151 -15.65 1.69 1.70
N ASP A 152 -16.55 2.12 2.58
CA ASP A 152 -17.97 2.26 2.25
C ASP A 152 -18.20 3.34 1.16
N GLY A 153 -17.43 4.42 1.21
CA GLY A 153 -17.38 5.42 0.14
C GLY A 153 -16.95 4.85 -1.22
N MET A 154 -16.00 3.92 -1.25
CA MET A 154 -15.58 3.22 -2.48
C MET A 154 -16.70 2.33 -3.04
N VAL A 155 -17.46 1.66 -2.17
CA VAL A 155 -18.63 0.87 -2.59
C VAL A 155 -19.71 1.78 -3.21
N GLN A 156 -19.99 2.92 -2.58
CA GLN A 156 -20.91 3.92 -3.15
C GLN A 156 -20.43 4.44 -4.50
N LEU A 157 -19.14 4.73 -4.63
CA LEU A 157 -18.55 5.19 -5.89
C LEU A 157 -18.76 4.15 -7.00
N ARG A 158 -18.54 2.87 -6.71
CA ARG A 158 -18.78 1.77 -7.65
C ARG A 158 -20.24 1.74 -8.13
N LEU A 159 -21.20 1.89 -7.21
CA LEU A 159 -22.62 1.96 -7.55
C LEU A 159 -22.92 3.17 -8.44
N GLN A 160 -22.33 4.34 -8.13
CA GLN A 160 -22.49 5.53 -8.94
C GLN A 160 -21.89 5.37 -10.34
N ILE A 161 -20.74 4.70 -10.49
CA ILE A 161 -20.14 4.39 -11.79
C ILE A 161 -21.07 3.48 -12.60
N GLY A 162 -21.61 2.42 -11.99
CA GLY A 162 -22.56 1.52 -12.65
C GLY A 162 -23.84 2.24 -13.09
N LEU A 163 -24.44 3.05 -12.21
CA LEU A 163 -25.63 3.84 -12.56
C LEU A 163 -25.34 4.90 -13.63
N ARG A 164 -24.13 5.47 -13.65
CA ARG A 164 -23.73 6.47 -14.66
C ARG A 164 -23.38 5.88 -16.00
N SER A 165 -22.82 4.68 -16.04
CA SER A 165 -22.66 3.91 -17.27
C SER A 165 -24.02 3.76 -17.99
N LEU A 166 -25.12 3.65 -17.23
CA LEU A 166 -26.48 3.65 -17.78
C LEU A 166 -26.99 5.04 -18.21
N ALA A 167 -26.45 6.13 -17.66
CA ALA A 167 -26.97 7.50 -17.82
C ALA A 167 -26.07 8.48 -18.60
N GLY A 168 -24.82 8.12 -18.93
CA GLY A 168 -23.91 8.88 -19.81
C GLY A 168 -23.24 10.13 -19.21
N ASN A 169 -23.14 10.30 -17.88
CA ASN A 169 -22.59 11.52 -17.25
C ASN A 169 -21.47 11.21 -16.22
N SER A 170 -20.22 11.65 -16.44
CA SER A 170 -19.03 11.23 -15.64
C SER A 170 -18.43 12.27 -14.66
N VAL A 171 -18.82 13.55 -14.70
CA VAL A 171 -18.22 14.63 -13.90
C VAL A 171 -18.19 14.39 -12.37
N PRO A 172 -19.26 13.93 -11.70
CA PRO A 172 -19.30 13.94 -10.24
C PRO A 172 -18.54 12.78 -9.56
N VAL A 173 -18.03 11.82 -10.32
CA VAL A 173 -17.19 10.72 -9.81
C VAL A 173 -15.83 11.24 -9.33
N ARG A 174 -15.26 12.21 -10.08
CA ARG A 174 -13.96 12.81 -9.77
C ARG A 174 -14.00 13.65 -8.49
N GLU A 175 -15.06 14.43 -8.29
CA GLU A 175 -15.24 15.22 -7.08
C GLU A 175 -15.35 14.35 -5.84
N ARG A 176 -16.07 13.22 -5.92
CA ARG A 176 -16.22 12.30 -4.79
C ARG A 176 -14.92 11.60 -4.41
N LEU A 177 -14.11 11.20 -5.39
CA LEU A 177 -12.77 10.64 -5.13
C LEU A 177 -11.85 11.66 -4.45
N ARG A 178 -11.91 12.92 -4.88
CA ARG A 178 -11.15 14.01 -4.28
C ARG A 178 -11.55 14.24 -2.83
N ASP A 179 -12.85 14.22 -2.53
CA ASP A 179 -13.39 14.32 -1.17
C ASP A 179 -12.95 13.14 -0.29
N LEU A 180 -13.00 11.90 -0.79
CA LEU A 180 -12.52 10.73 -0.04
C LEU A 180 -11.03 10.82 0.29
N ARG A 181 -10.20 11.26 -0.67
CA ARG A 181 -8.77 11.48 -0.45
C ARG A 181 -8.50 12.60 0.57
N ALA A 182 -9.28 13.68 0.52
CA ALA A 182 -9.18 14.78 1.47
C ALA A 182 -9.53 14.33 2.91
N ARG A 183 -10.55 13.50 3.07
CA ARG A 183 -10.91 12.91 4.37
C ARG A 183 -9.78 12.04 4.93
N LEU A 184 -9.21 11.16 4.10
CA LEU A 184 -8.05 10.35 4.49
C LEU A 184 -6.85 11.19 4.92
N ALA A 185 -6.55 12.27 4.19
CA ALA A 185 -5.48 13.18 4.56
C ALA A 185 -5.76 13.91 5.89
N ALA A 186 -7.01 14.30 6.14
CA ALA A 186 -7.41 14.94 7.40
C ALA A 186 -7.26 13.99 8.60
N VAL A 187 -7.50 12.68 8.42
CA VAL A 187 -7.28 11.67 9.47
C VAL A 187 -5.80 11.60 9.86
N ASP A 188 -4.90 11.74 8.90
CA ASP A 188 -3.46 11.78 9.16
C ASP A 188 -3.05 13.03 9.96
N GLU A 189 -3.69 14.17 9.70
CA GLU A 189 -3.45 15.42 10.43
C GLU A 189 -4.01 15.39 11.86
N ILE A 190 -5.23 14.87 12.05
CA ILE A 190 -5.87 14.76 13.38
C ILE A 190 -5.06 13.83 14.28
N ALA A 191 -4.63 12.68 13.76
CA ALA A 191 -3.76 11.77 14.49
C ALA A 191 -2.43 12.42 14.91
N ALA A 192 -1.86 13.30 14.07
CA ALA A 192 -0.63 14.03 14.38
C ALA A 192 -0.85 15.17 15.40
N LEU A 193 -2.02 15.80 15.40
CA LEU A 193 -2.38 16.88 16.33
C LEU A 193 -2.71 16.35 17.73
N GLU A 194 -3.50 15.28 17.86
CA GLU A 194 -3.85 14.70 19.17
C GLU A 194 -2.63 14.23 19.96
N LEU A 195 -1.60 13.72 19.26
CA LEU A 195 -0.30 13.34 19.84
C LEU A 195 0.53 14.54 20.34
N ARG A 196 0.28 15.76 19.85
CA ARG A 196 0.97 16.98 20.31
C ARG A 196 0.29 17.66 21.49
N THR A 197 -1.03 17.57 21.59
CA THR A 197 -1.81 18.24 22.64
C THR A 197 -1.86 17.48 23.96
N HIS A 198 -1.48 16.20 23.99
CA HIS A 198 -1.35 15.40 25.20
C HIS A 198 0.08 14.80 25.31
N PRO A 199 1.07 15.60 25.76
CA PRO A 199 2.42 15.09 26.07
C PRO A 199 2.47 14.23 27.34
#